data_AF-A0A5R8YUJ3-F1
#
_entry.id   AF-A0A5R8YUJ3-F1
#
_cell.length_a   1.000
_cell.length_b   1.000
_cell.length_c   1.000
_cell.angle_alpha   90.00
_cell.angle_beta   90.00
_cell.angle_gamma   90.00
#
_symmetry.space_group_name_H-M   'P 1'
#
loop_
_entity.id
_entity.type
_entity.pdbx_description
1 polymer ?
#
loop_
_entity_poly.entity_id
_entity_poly.type
_entity_poly.pdbx_seq_one_letter_code
_entity_poly.pdbx_strand_id
1 'polypeptide(L)'
;MNRKTIPAGLAVLTAALAAATLVAPAAASASDLGGTRQVHLRKGLTLTIPASWRVDAVSKDWTRVITGSCPTRGTADYGFRDSGCHSFWVLGPKAIKIGHELFNAYTPDGPFYPATDVGPCPVRKNLYIGQTKLVAKGLRQVGPGHKAYYRDWAGPCVTMTKFKVKAHFHQREWFLPTSKILIVDQWNTPGLDGILKKAAWH
;
A
#
# COMPACT_ATOMS: atom_id res chain seq x y z
N MET A 1 -73.26 -67.44 -29.47
CA MET A 1 -73.88 -67.86 -28.20
C MET A 1 -72.91 -67.60 -27.06
N ASN A 2 -73.44 -67.07 -25.95
CA ASN A 2 -72.89 -66.98 -24.58
C ASN A 2 -71.74 -65.99 -24.33
N ARG A 3 -71.97 -64.80 -23.76
CA ARG A 3 -72.37 -64.37 -22.38
C ARG A 3 -71.29 -64.51 -21.29
N LYS A 4 -70.99 -63.34 -20.69
CA LYS A 4 -70.79 -63.03 -19.24
C LYS A 4 -69.47 -63.53 -18.59
N THR A 5 -68.80 -62.88 -17.63
CA THR A 5 -69.03 -61.75 -16.69
C THR A 5 -67.72 -61.42 -15.93
N ILE A 6 -67.40 -60.11 -15.70
CA ILE A 6 -67.01 -59.33 -14.47
C ILE A 6 -66.32 -60.05 -13.26
N PRO A 7 -65.54 -59.46 -12.28
CA PRO A 7 -64.92 -58.12 -12.01
C PRO A 7 -63.45 -58.14 -11.43
N ALA A 8 -62.99 -56.94 -11.01
CA ALA A 8 -62.29 -56.64 -9.75
C ALA A 8 -60.74 -56.57 -9.71
N GLY A 9 -60.23 -55.50 -9.10
CA GLY A 9 -58.93 -55.48 -8.46
C GLY A 9 -58.19 -54.15 -8.55
N LEU A 10 -58.31 -53.31 -7.52
CA LEU A 10 -57.41 -52.19 -7.27
C LEU A 10 -55.96 -52.67 -7.07
N ALA A 11 -54.99 -51.96 -7.63
CA ALA A 11 -53.70 -51.74 -6.97
C ALA A 11 -53.07 -50.45 -7.50
N VAL A 12 -53.18 -49.40 -6.69
CA VAL A 12 -52.39 -48.17 -6.81
C VAL A 12 -50.95 -48.51 -6.41
N LEU A 13 -50.00 -48.28 -7.29
CA LEU A 13 -48.58 -48.12 -6.95
C LEU A 13 -48.07 -46.87 -7.68
N THR A 14 -48.40 -45.71 -7.13
CA THR A 14 -47.68 -44.46 -7.45
C THR A 14 -46.29 -44.58 -6.87
N ALA A 15 -45.31 -44.93 -7.70
CA ALA A 15 -43.90 -44.77 -7.37
C ALA A 15 -43.61 -43.26 -7.30
N ALA A 16 -43.58 -42.71 -6.09
CA ALA A 16 -43.05 -41.39 -5.84
C ALA A 16 -41.53 -41.43 -6.06
N LEU A 17 -41.08 -40.92 -7.21
CA LEU A 17 -39.68 -40.56 -7.40
C LEU A 17 -39.36 -39.41 -6.44
N ALA A 18 -38.73 -39.73 -5.31
CA ALA A 18 -38.07 -38.76 -4.47
C ALA A 18 -36.92 -38.15 -5.28
N ALA A 19 -37.18 -36.99 -5.91
CA ALA A 19 -36.14 -36.13 -6.42
C ALA A 19 -35.36 -35.60 -5.21
N ALA A 20 -34.29 -36.30 -4.84
CA ALA A 20 -33.27 -35.76 -3.95
C ALA A 20 -32.61 -34.60 -4.70
N THR A 21 -33.12 -33.38 -4.48
CA THR A 21 -32.39 -32.17 -4.79
C THR A 21 -31.12 -32.20 -3.95
N LEU A 22 -30.01 -32.57 -4.58
CA LEU A 22 -28.68 -32.31 -4.07
C LEU A 22 -28.58 -30.78 -3.92
N VAL A 23 -28.89 -30.29 -2.72
CA VAL A 23 -28.53 -28.95 -2.30
C VAL A 23 -27.02 -28.95 -2.30
N ALA A 24 -26.43 -28.47 -3.40
CA ALA A 24 -25.03 -28.12 -3.44
C ALA A 24 -24.76 -27.26 -2.20
N PRO A 25 -23.75 -27.58 -1.37
CA PRO A 25 -23.39 -26.67 -0.31
C PRO A 25 -23.06 -25.36 -1.00
N ALA A 26 -23.84 -24.32 -0.68
CA ALA A 26 -23.47 -22.97 -1.01
C ALA A 26 -22.04 -22.82 -0.53
N ALA A 27 -21.11 -22.68 -1.48
CA ALA A 27 -19.74 -22.34 -1.16
C ALA A 27 -19.86 -21.04 -0.38
N ALA A 28 -19.74 -21.16 0.95
CA ALA A 28 -19.55 -20.04 1.83
C ALA A 28 -18.35 -19.32 1.22
N SER A 29 -18.62 -18.19 0.55
CA SER A 29 -17.57 -17.31 0.09
C SER A 29 -16.87 -16.89 1.37
N ALA A 30 -15.73 -17.54 1.65
CA ALA A 30 -14.79 -17.06 2.61
C ALA A 30 -14.56 -15.61 2.21
N SER A 31 -14.99 -14.69 3.06
CA SER A 31 -14.70 -13.27 2.91
C SER A 31 -13.19 -13.14 2.83
N ASP A 32 -12.67 -13.04 1.62
CA ASP A 32 -11.31 -12.62 1.40
C ASP A 32 -11.24 -11.20 1.99
N LEU A 33 -10.61 -11.08 3.15
CA LEU A 33 -10.09 -9.83 3.68
C LEU A 33 -8.99 -9.23 2.73
N GLY A 34 -8.84 -9.77 1.52
CA GLY A 34 -7.81 -9.52 0.52
C GLY A 34 -8.30 -8.88 -0.78
N GLY A 35 -9.40 -8.11 -0.76
CA GLY A 35 -9.80 -7.29 -1.91
C GLY A 35 -8.76 -6.20 -2.27
N THR A 36 -8.78 -5.72 -3.51
CA THR A 36 -8.04 -4.52 -3.93
C THR A 36 -9.00 -3.43 -4.40
N ARG A 37 -8.55 -2.18 -4.34
CA ARG A 37 -9.30 -1.02 -4.85
C ARG A 37 -8.38 -0.07 -5.58
N GLN A 38 -8.93 0.64 -6.55
CA GLN A 38 -8.22 1.72 -7.22
C GLN A 38 -8.27 2.99 -6.38
N VAL A 39 -7.16 3.72 -6.38
CA VAL A 39 -7.02 5.02 -5.74
C VAL A 39 -6.41 5.97 -6.75
N HIS A 40 -7.19 6.99 -7.12
CA HIS A 40 -6.69 8.11 -7.91
C HIS A 40 -5.87 9.02 -7.01
N LEU A 41 -4.62 9.22 -7.39
CA LEU A 41 -3.68 10.10 -6.72
C LEU A 41 -3.47 11.32 -7.61
N ARG A 42 -2.28 11.92 -7.50
CA ARG A 42 -1.96 13.16 -8.19
C ARG A 42 -1.54 12.94 -9.65
N LYS A 43 -1.91 13.90 -10.50
CA LYS A 43 -1.47 13.99 -11.90
C LYS A 43 -1.79 12.74 -12.72
N GLY A 44 -2.91 12.09 -12.44
CA GLY A 44 -3.41 10.92 -13.15
C GLY A 44 -2.86 9.58 -12.66
N LEU A 45 -1.84 9.58 -11.79
CA LEU A 45 -1.36 8.37 -11.16
C LEU A 45 -2.50 7.67 -10.42
N THR A 46 -2.78 6.43 -10.79
CA THR A 46 -3.79 5.58 -10.14
C THR A 46 -3.12 4.30 -9.68
N LEU A 47 -3.29 3.96 -8.40
CA LEU A 47 -2.76 2.73 -7.82
C LEU A 47 -3.89 1.76 -7.48
N THR A 48 -3.70 0.49 -7.81
CA THR A 48 -4.51 -0.61 -7.27
C THR A 48 -3.85 -1.10 -5.99
N ILE A 49 -4.45 -0.80 -4.85
CA ILE A 49 -3.91 -1.13 -3.52
C ILE A 49 -4.83 -2.09 -2.77
N PRO A 50 -4.33 -2.86 -1.78
CA PRO A 50 -5.18 -3.63 -0.88
C PRO A 50 -6.29 -2.77 -0.26
N ALA A 51 -7.50 -3.29 -0.18
CA ALA A 51 -8.67 -2.57 0.32
C ALA A 51 -8.51 -2.15 1.80
N SER A 52 -7.71 -2.91 2.56
CA SER A 52 -7.35 -2.60 3.95
C SER A 52 -6.42 -1.38 4.09
N TRP A 53 -5.77 -0.93 3.02
CA TRP A 53 -4.91 0.25 3.07
C TRP A 53 -5.74 1.53 3.06
N ARG A 54 -5.35 2.47 3.91
CA ARG A 54 -5.98 3.78 4.05
C ARG A 54 -5.20 4.82 3.30
N VAL A 55 -5.90 5.77 2.69
CA VAL A 55 -5.30 6.90 1.99
C VAL A 55 -5.68 8.15 2.76
N ASP A 56 -4.69 8.90 3.19
CA ASP A 56 -4.87 10.16 3.90
C ASP A 56 -4.33 11.33 3.07
N ALA A 57 -5.24 12.12 2.52
CA ALA A 57 -4.91 13.37 1.85
C ALA A 57 -4.65 14.45 2.90
N VAL A 58 -3.41 14.52 3.39
CA VAL A 58 -2.99 15.50 4.40
C VAL A 58 -3.08 16.92 3.81
N SER A 59 -2.58 17.09 2.60
CA SER A 59 -2.80 18.28 1.77
C SER A 59 -2.61 17.94 0.28
N LYS A 60 -2.85 18.91 -0.61
CA LYS A 60 -2.78 18.73 -2.08
C LYS A 60 -1.49 18.05 -2.57
N ASP A 61 -0.35 18.32 -1.93
CA ASP A 61 0.97 17.81 -2.34
C ASP A 61 1.58 16.85 -1.31
N TRP A 62 0.78 16.43 -0.32
CA TRP A 62 1.15 15.49 0.73
C TRP A 62 0.03 14.48 0.90
N THR A 63 0.13 13.36 0.20
CA THR A 63 -0.78 12.22 0.38
C THR A 63 -0.02 11.08 1.02
N ARG A 64 -0.61 10.48 2.06
CA ARG A 64 -0.03 9.32 2.74
C ARG A 64 -0.87 8.08 2.45
N VAL A 65 -0.22 6.98 2.11
CA VAL A 65 -0.87 5.67 1.97
C VAL A 65 -0.42 4.81 3.15
N ILE A 66 -1.34 4.55 4.07
CA ILE A 66 -1.12 3.85 5.33
C ILE A 66 -1.47 2.37 5.13
N THR A 67 -0.50 1.51 5.42
CA THR A 67 -0.57 0.06 5.16
C THR A 67 -0.64 -0.76 6.45
N GLY A 68 -0.63 -0.10 7.62
CA GLY A 68 -0.65 -0.72 8.93
C GLY A 68 -0.75 0.30 10.06
N SER A 69 -0.04 0.05 11.17
CA SER A 69 0.02 0.97 12.30
C SER A 69 0.50 2.35 11.87
N CYS A 70 -0.08 3.40 12.45
CA CYS A 70 0.33 4.78 12.19
C CYS A 70 -0.16 5.68 13.33
N PRO A 71 0.57 6.75 13.70
CA PRO A 71 0.05 7.76 14.60
C PRO A 71 -1.28 8.35 14.10
N THR A 72 -2.09 8.83 15.04
CA THR A 72 -3.39 9.43 14.72
C THR A 72 -3.21 10.77 14.02
N ARG A 73 -3.90 10.99 12.90
CA ARG A 73 -3.86 12.28 12.18
C ARG A 73 -4.24 13.42 13.13
N GLY A 74 -3.44 14.49 13.12
CA GLY A 74 -3.67 15.69 13.93
C GLY A 74 -2.96 15.67 15.29
N THR A 75 -2.28 14.58 15.67
CA THR A 75 -1.40 14.59 16.83
C THR A 75 -0.02 15.14 16.45
N ALA A 76 0.76 15.56 17.46
CA ALA A 76 2.13 16.02 17.27
C ALA A 76 3.05 14.95 16.66
N ASP A 77 2.71 13.67 16.87
CA ASP A 77 3.47 12.53 16.36
C ASP A 77 3.11 12.15 14.92
N TYR A 78 2.15 12.83 14.27
CA TYR A 78 1.75 12.51 12.90
C TYR A 78 2.42 13.43 11.88
N GLY A 79 3.28 12.87 11.03
CA GLY A 79 3.92 13.65 9.97
C GLY A 79 4.97 12.85 9.21
N PHE A 80 5.76 13.53 8.38
CA PHE A 80 6.86 12.88 7.66
C PHE A 80 7.93 12.33 8.60
N ARG A 81 8.20 13.04 9.71
CA ARG A 81 9.22 12.70 10.70
C ARG A 81 8.63 11.87 11.85
N ASP A 82 7.60 11.08 11.59
CA ASP A 82 7.08 10.19 12.61
C ASP A 82 7.85 8.86 12.70
N SER A 83 7.52 8.07 13.71
CA SER A 83 8.11 6.76 13.91
C SER A 83 7.02 5.71 14.05
N GLY A 84 7.23 4.55 13.44
CA GLY A 84 6.33 3.42 13.52
C GLY A 84 5.08 3.54 12.66
N CYS A 85 5.02 4.49 11.72
CA CYS A 85 3.96 4.51 10.73
C CYS A 85 4.32 3.67 9.50
N HIS A 86 3.61 2.56 9.34
CA HIS A 86 3.72 1.66 8.19
C HIS A 86 3.00 2.30 7.02
N SER A 87 3.74 3.04 6.20
CA SER A 87 3.18 3.86 5.14
C SER A 87 4.22 4.27 4.11
N PHE A 88 3.74 4.83 3.01
CA PHE A 88 4.56 5.62 2.09
C PHE A 88 3.86 6.93 1.74
N TRP A 89 4.65 7.91 1.33
CA TRP A 89 4.18 9.21 0.88
C TRP A 89 4.13 9.29 -0.63
N VAL A 90 3.13 10.00 -1.14
CA VAL A 90 2.99 10.42 -2.54
C VAL A 90 2.96 11.94 -2.54
N LEU A 91 4.08 12.52 -2.97
CA LEU A 91 4.42 13.92 -2.80
C LEU A 91 4.31 14.68 -4.13
N GLY A 92 3.87 15.93 -4.02
CA GLY A 92 3.71 16.86 -5.14
C GLY A 92 4.69 18.03 -5.11
N PRO A 93 4.51 19.06 -5.96
CA PRO A 93 5.55 20.05 -6.25
C PRO A 93 5.86 20.92 -5.03
N LYS A 94 4.87 21.23 -4.17
CA LYS A 94 5.14 21.98 -2.94
C LYS A 94 6.02 21.19 -1.97
N ALA A 95 5.79 19.89 -1.81
CA ALA A 95 6.63 19.02 -1.00
C ALA A 95 8.04 18.88 -1.61
N ILE A 96 8.13 18.66 -2.93
CA ILE A 96 9.39 18.57 -3.67
C ILE A 96 10.20 19.87 -3.55
N LYS A 97 9.56 21.05 -3.55
CA LYS A 97 10.25 22.35 -3.44
C LYS A 97 10.98 22.55 -2.10
N ILE A 98 10.59 21.82 -1.06
CA ILE A 98 11.20 21.90 0.27
C ILE A 98 11.77 20.56 0.75
N GLY A 99 11.90 19.59 -0.16
CA GLY A 99 12.07 18.18 0.17
C GLY A 99 13.47 17.75 0.59
N HIS A 100 14.45 18.64 0.58
CA HIS A 100 15.82 18.37 1.00
C HIS A 100 16.14 19.06 2.33
N GLU A 101 17.28 18.71 2.93
CA GLU A 101 17.81 19.38 4.13
C GLU A 101 17.81 20.89 3.98
N LEU A 102 17.55 21.57 5.10
CA LEU A 102 17.36 23.01 5.20
C LEU A 102 16.19 23.55 4.36
N PHE A 103 15.19 22.68 4.08
CA PHE A 103 14.03 23.00 3.25
C PHE A 103 14.37 23.42 1.82
N ASN A 104 15.51 22.94 1.31
CA ASN A 104 15.88 23.11 -0.09
C ASN A 104 15.02 22.23 -1.01
N ALA A 105 15.03 22.54 -2.30
CA ALA A 105 14.36 21.71 -3.29
C ALA A 105 14.99 20.31 -3.34
N TYR A 106 14.14 19.28 -3.36
CA TYR A 106 14.56 17.89 -3.53
C TYR A 106 15.25 17.70 -4.87
N THR A 107 16.41 17.04 -4.82
CA THR A 107 17.03 16.45 -5.99
C THR A 107 17.46 15.01 -5.67
N PRO A 108 17.58 14.10 -6.67
CA PRO A 108 17.89 12.68 -6.43
C PRO A 108 19.34 12.39 -6.00
N ASP A 109 20.12 13.41 -5.67
CA ASP A 109 21.49 13.32 -5.14
C ASP A 109 21.53 13.16 -3.61
N GLY A 110 20.44 13.47 -2.92
CA GLY A 110 20.23 13.22 -1.50
C GLY A 110 18.85 12.63 -1.19
N PRO A 111 18.63 12.11 0.03
CA PRO A 111 17.33 11.62 0.46
C PRO A 111 16.34 12.77 0.64
N PHE A 112 15.06 12.47 0.47
CA PHE A 112 13.99 13.36 0.88
C PHE A 112 14.01 13.52 2.41
N TYR A 113 14.40 14.70 2.90
CA TYR A 113 14.54 14.99 4.31
C TYR A 113 14.34 16.50 4.58
N PRO A 114 13.08 16.97 4.60
CA PRO A 114 12.74 18.40 4.74
C PRO A 114 12.86 18.87 6.20
N ALA A 115 14.08 18.97 6.71
CA ALA A 115 14.36 19.37 8.10
C ALA A 115 15.69 20.11 8.25
N THR A 116 15.89 20.77 9.40
CA THR A 116 17.13 21.46 9.78
C THR A 116 17.89 20.75 10.90
N ASP A 117 17.32 19.69 11.46
CA ASP A 117 17.76 18.98 12.66
C ASP A 117 17.69 17.46 12.43
N VAL A 118 18.19 16.68 13.39
CA VAL A 118 18.16 15.21 13.35
C VAL A 118 16.80 14.69 13.80
N GLY A 119 16.17 13.87 12.96
CA GLY A 119 14.83 13.34 13.18
C GLY A 119 14.80 12.01 13.92
N PRO A 120 13.62 11.63 14.43
CA PRO A 120 13.45 10.29 14.98
C PRO A 120 13.64 9.24 13.89
N CYS A 121 14.11 8.07 14.31
CA CYS A 121 14.25 6.91 13.46
C CYS A 121 12.86 6.41 13.01
N PRO A 122 12.62 6.20 11.69
CA PRO A 122 11.33 5.75 11.18
C PRO A 122 10.85 4.42 11.78
N VAL A 123 11.79 3.53 12.13
CA VAL A 123 11.50 2.17 12.63
C VAL A 123 11.46 2.03 14.15
N ARG A 124 11.92 3.04 14.91
CA ARG A 124 12.01 3.00 16.38
C ARG A 124 11.93 4.40 17.01
N LYS A 125 10.85 4.68 17.74
CA LYS A 125 10.52 6.03 18.27
C LYS A 125 11.55 6.64 19.23
N ASN A 126 12.37 5.83 19.88
CA ASN A 126 13.37 6.26 20.87
C ASN A 126 14.80 6.35 20.30
N LEU A 127 14.95 6.19 18.98
CA LEU A 127 16.21 6.33 18.26
C LEU A 127 16.10 7.49 17.29
N TYR A 128 17.25 7.90 16.76
CA TYR A 128 17.38 8.99 15.81
C TYR A 128 18.01 8.47 14.53
N ILE A 129 17.71 9.11 13.40
CA ILE A 129 18.39 8.79 12.16
C ILE A 129 19.86 9.17 12.25
N GLY A 130 20.74 8.29 11.80
CA GLY A 130 22.12 8.65 11.50
C GLY A 130 22.29 9.01 10.03
N GLN A 131 23.54 9.28 9.64
CA GLN A 131 23.89 9.61 8.26
C GLN A 131 23.49 8.46 7.30
N THR A 132 22.72 8.81 6.27
CA THR A 132 22.30 7.86 5.23
C THR A 132 23.35 7.71 4.14
N LYS A 133 23.30 6.58 3.43
CA LYS A 133 24.15 6.26 2.29
C LYS A 133 23.31 5.69 1.15
N LEU A 134 23.64 6.04 -0.07
CA LEU A 134 23.00 5.47 -1.26
C LEU A 134 23.41 4.02 -1.43
N VAL A 135 22.46 3.08 -1.39
CA VAL A 135 22.73 1.64 -1.55
C VAL A 135 22.21 1.09 -2.87
N ALA A 136 21.20 1.73 -3.47
CA ALA A 136 20.76 1.38 -4.82
C ALA A 136 20.29 2.61 -5.58
N LYS A 137 20.51 2.60 -6.90
CA LYS A 137 20.01 3.63 -7.82
C LYS A 137 19.67 3.02 -9.18
N GLY A 138 18.74 3.64 -9.90
CA GLY A 138 18.42 3.24 -11.27
C GLY A 138 17.14 3.87 -11.80
N LEU A 139 16.60 3.28 -12.86
CA LEU A 139 15.25 3.58 -13.35
C LEU A 139 14.32 2.42 -12.96
N ARG A 140 13.18 2.74 -12.35
CA ARG A 140 12.14 1.75 -12.00
C ARG A 140 10.84 2.09 -12.72
N GLN A 141 10.14 1.07 -13.20
CA GLN A 141 8.86 1.22 -13.85
C GLN A 141 7.79 1.66 -12.84
N VAL A 142 6.96 2.63 -13.20
CA VAL A 142 5.80 3.09 -12.42
C VAL A 142 4.58 3.16 -13.35
N GLY A 143 4.06 2.01 -13.74
CA GLY A 143 3.00 1.90 -14.75
C GLY A 143 3.50 2.03 -16.18
N PRO A 144 2.73 1.62 -17.21
CA PRO A 144 3.14 1.71 -18.61
C PRO A 144 3.57 3.12 -19.02
N GLY A 145 4.67 3.23 -19.78
CA GLY A 145 5.18 4.51 -20.28
C GLY A 145 5.87 5.42 -19.25
N HIS A 146 5.86 5.06 -17.96
CA HIS A 146 6.39 5.91 -16.90
C HIS A 146 7.52 5.21 -16.14
N LYS A 147 8.69 5.86 -16.08
CA LYS A 147 9.84 5.42 -15.28
C LYS A 147 10.22 6.49 -14.28
N ALA A 148 10.54 6.07 -13.06
CA ALA A 148 11.02 6.94 -12.00
C ALA A 148 12.53 6.78 -11.82
N TYR A 149 13.21 7.88 -11.48
CA TYR A 149 14.51 7.80 -10.84
C TYR A 149 14.34 7.15 -9.48
N TYR A 150 14.91 5.96 -9.35
CA TYR A 150 14.89 5.19 -8.12
C TYR A 150 16.15 5.44 -7.32
N ARG A 151 15.97 5.62 -6.01
CA ARG A 151 17.04 5.68 -5.01
C ARG A 151 16.62 4.85 -3.80
N ASP A 152 17.57 4.16 -3.20
CA ASP A 152 17.41 3.52 -1.91
C ASP A 152 18.52 4.03 -1.00
N TRP A 153 18.11 4.71 0.07
CA TRP A 153 18.99 5.29 1.06
C TRP A 153 18.94 4.45 2.33
N ALA A 154 20.05 3.80 2.68
CA ALA A 154 20.16 3.07 3.93
C ALA A 154 20.73 3.98 5.02
N GLY A 155 20.14 3.94 6.21
CA GLY A 155 20.62 4.70 7.37
C GLY A 155 20.60 3.87 8.65
N PRO A 156 21.55 4.09 9.58
CA PRO A 156 21.45 3.51 10.91
C PRO A 156 20.45 4.32 11.75
N CYS A 157 19.85 3.65 12.73
CA CYS A 157 19.14 4.29 13.81
C CYS A 157 19.98 4.22 15.09
N VAL A 158 20.27 5.37 15.67
CA VAL A 158 21.26 5.54 16.74
C VAL A 158 20.66 6.11 18.01
N THR A 159 21.31 5.87 19.14
CA THR A 159 21.01 6.60 20.39
C THR A 159 21.61 8.00 20.35
N MET A 160 20.93 9.00 20.93
CA MET A 160 21.40 10.40 20.86
C MET A 160 22.74 10.62 21.58
N THR A 161 22.91 10.06 22.79
CA THR A 161 24.07 10.37 23.64
C THR A 161 25.38 9.73 23.20
N LYS A 162 25.32 8.50 22.66
CA LYS A 162 26.51 7.68 22.36
C LYS A 162 26.59 7.26 20.89
N PHE A 163 25.67 7.74 20.04
CA PHE A 163 25.54 7.37 18.63
C PHE A 163 25.59 5.86 18.37
N LYS A 164 25.13 5.05 19.34
CA LYS A 164 25.18 3.59 19.22
C LYS A 164 24.11 3.14 18.25
N VAL A 165 24.50 2.42 17.20
CA VAL A 165 23.57 1.80 16.25
C VAL A 165 22.73 0.73 16.96
N LYS A 166 21.42 0.80 16.79
CA LYS A 166 20.44 -0.11 17.42
C LYS A 166 19.42 -0.67 16.43
N ALA A 167 19.27 -0.05 15.27
CA ALA A 167 18.48 -0.57 14.16
C ALA A 167 19.02 0.04 12.84
N HIS A 168 18.45 -0.39 11.72
CA HIS A 168 18.69 0.19 10.40
C HIS A 168 17.34 0.45 9.74
N PHE A 169 17.32 1.39 8.82
CA PHE A 169 16.16 1.68 7.98
C PHE A 169 16.61 1.89 6.53
N HIS A 170 15.65 1.76 5.63
CA HIS A 170 15.78 2.08 4.21
C HIS A 170 14.73 3.13 3.86
N GLN A 171 15.13 4.13 3.08
CA GLN A 171 14.23 5.09 2.45
C GLN A 171 14.29 4.89 0.94
N ARG A 172 13.25 4.25 0.41
CA ARG A 172 13.09 3.96 -1.02
C ARG A 172 12.33 5.10 -1.66
N GLU A 173 12.83 5.60 -2.79
CA GLU A 173 12.29 6.77 -3.46
C GLU A 173 12.07 6.50 -4.95
N TRP A 174 10.91 6.93 -5.46
CA TRP A 174 10.60 6.92 -6.89
C TRP A 174 10.24 8.35 -7.32
N PHE A 175 11.18 9.02 -7.96
CA PHE A 175 10.99 10.37 -8.46
C PHE A 175 10.64 10.38 -9.96
N LEU A 176 9.45 10.90 -10.29
CA LEU A 176 9.00 11.14 -11.66
C LEU A 176 9.05 12.65 -11.94
N PRO A 177 10.13 13.17 -12.55
CA PRO A 177 10.33 14.62 -12.72
C PRO A 177 9.26 15.26 -13.60
N THR A 178 8.88 14.62 -14.71
CA THR A 178 7.90 15.15 -15.67
C THR A 178 6.53 15.34 -15.01
N SER A 179 6.06 14.32 -14.27
CA SER A 179 4.79 14.38 -13.53
C SER A 179 4.90 15.10 -12.19
N LYS A 180 6.12 15.50 -11.79
CA LYS A 180 6.46 16.11 -10.49
C LYS A 180 5.91 15.30 -9.31
N ILE A 181 6.04 13.97 -9.36
CA ILE A 181 5.67 13.04 -8.30
C ILE A 181 6.95 12.55 -7.63
N LEU A 182 6.98 12.54 -6.31
CA LEU A 182 7.96 11.79 -5.54
C LEU A 182 7.23 10.82 -4.63
N ILE A 183 7.58 9.54 -4.70
CA ILE A 183 7.09 8.52 -3.77
C ILE A 183 8.21 8.23 -2.78
N VAL A 184 7.94 8.28 -1.48
CA VAL A 184 8.93 8.03 -0.41
C VAL A 184 8.41 6.95 0.52
N ASP A 185 9.15 5.87 0.67
CA ASP A 185 8.81 4.73 1.53
C ASP A 185 9.96 4.42 2.49
N GLN A 186 9.76 4.77 3.76
CA GLN A 186 10.71 4.52 4.85
C GLN A 186 10.48 3.18 5.55
N TRP A 187 9.46 2.43 5.14
CA TRP A 187 9.01 1.21 5.82
C TRP A 187 9.30 -0.07 5.04
N ASN A 188 9.89 0.04 3.85
CA ASN A 188 10.02 -1.10 2.92
C ASN A 188 8.66 -1.80 2.73
N THR A 189 7.63 -0.99 2.43
CA THR A 189 6.23 -1.42 2.30
C THR A 189 6.13 -2.67 1.41
N PRO A 190 5.67 -3.81 1.95
CA PRO A 190 5.58 -5.06 1.20
C PRO A 190 4.70 -4.92 -0.05
N GLY A 191 5.20 -5.40 -1.18
CA GLY A 191 4.47 -5.37 -2.46
C GLY A 191 4.43 -4.02 -3.18
N LEU A 192 4.96 -2.94 -2.59
CA LEU A 192 4.89 -1.60 -3.19
C LEU A 192 5.53 -1.54 -4.59
N ASP A 193 6.69 -2.16 -4.81
CA ASP A 193 7.31 -2.24 -6.14
C ASP A 193 6.38 -2.83 -7.20
N GLY A 194 5.66 -3.89 -6.84
CA GLY A 194 4.71 -4.55 -7.73
C GLY A 194 3.49 -3.69 -8.03
N ILE A 195 2.98 -2.98 -7.01
CA ILE A 195 1.87 -2.03 -7.15
C ILE A 195 2.29 -0.87 -8.07
N LEU A 196 3.46 -0.27 -7.83
CA LEU A 196 3.97 0.83 -8.64
C LEU A 196 4.21 0.40 -10.09
N LYS A 197 4.84 -0.77 -10.31
CA LYS A 197 5.06 -1.31 -11.65
C LYS A 197 3.76 -1.46 -12.46
N LYS A 198 2.64 -1.76 -11.80
CA LYS A 198 1.31 -1.94 -12.38
C LYS A 198 0.42 -0.69 -12.29
N ALA A 199 0.96 0.45 -11.87
CA ALA A 199 0.19 1.69 -11.79
C ALA A 199 -0.43 2.04 -13.15
N ALA A 200 -1.56 2.74 -13.10
CA ALA A 200 -2.24 3.26 -14.28
C ALA A 200 -2.18 4.79 -14.31
N TRP A 201 -2.48 5.36 -15.48
CA TRP A 201 -2.53 6.79 -15.71
C TRP A 201 -3.85 7.16 -16.38
N HIS A 202 -4.67 7.96 -15.71
CA HIS A 202 -6.01 8.37 -16.16
C HIS A 202 -6.24 9.86 -15.94
#